data_AF-A0A9D5ZFX0-F1
#
_entry.id   AF-A0A9D5ZFX0-F1
#
_cell.length_a   1.000
_cell.length_b   1.000
_cell.length_c   1.000
_cell.angle_alpha   90.00
_cell.angle_beta   90.00
_cell.angle_gamma   90.00
#
_symmetry.space_group_name_H-M   'P 1'
#
loop_
_entity.id
_entity.type
_entity.pdbx_description
1 polymer ?
#
loop_
_entity_poly.entity_id
_entity_poly.type
_entity_poly.pdbx_seq_one_letter_code
_entity_poly.pdbx_strand_id
1 'polypeptide(L)'
;MLSGDFTVSTFQTEFPIDPTKTTVDFVKLGVDWIRGMENSTVLSSGYIAQDTDDITIEAGKEALNIARVKTDSQEIFGLKYAHIDSDNLHWTSEFVFTKQKGDAWLSVKVHSDASTTATQLPVPKKPYFIKMIMRNRWAGMDGILPTQDRPHFLSDQDIDLASTLIDGHGKNRLPFVYISAKDTGGHTVNPKIMARVLGGLAHTIVEPNRFFSLRLARETNFRNSYGGEVGVYWPDGAGRKVYNLKKYGDNPKSLTKSLEKDIIRALSNRRQHPNMSWHFLKELIAKQALHKLKEQGSTELNEYFEAFEKDNASLKARLDDAETEITKLRDQLSRSTRESEAAESRLLRPGKERDFYLNERREIIVWALDLSLGNTLEGSRKRHVIEDIIADNNETSSLSDMKSRIKSRLSRYSKMDAKTKNDLVSLGFSISSDGKHYKAVFMDDERYIFTFPKSPSDHRTGHNMVSDINKKLF
;
A
#
# COMPACT_ATOMS: atom_id res chain seq x y z
N MET A 1 8.38 34.72 25.10
CA MET A 1 9.22 33.52 24.91
C MET A 1 8.86 32.94 23.57
N LEU A 2 9.78 33.01 22.62
CA LEU A 2 9.58 32.57 21.24
C LEU A 2 9.52 31.05 21.23
N SER A 3 8.35 30.48 20.92
CA SER A 3 8.23 29.09 20.48
C SER A 3 8.87 29.02 19.10
N GLY A 4 10.15 28.65 19.06
CA GLY A 4 10.80 28.29 17.81
C GLY A 4 10.09 27.07 17.24
N ASP A 5 9.52 27.20 16.05
CA ASP A 5 9.04 26.07 15.27
C ASP A 5 10.24 25.17 14.96
N PHE A 6 10.40 24.11 15.75
CA PHE A 6 11.31 23.02 15.40
C PHE A 6 10.71 22.30 14.20
N THR A 7 11.31 22.49 13.03
CA THR A 7 11.05 21.60 11.90
C THR A 7 11.51 20.21 12.34
N VAL A 8 10.64 19.19 12.31
CA VAL A 8 10.99 17.80 12.67
C VAL A 8 10.69 16.92 11.47
N SER A 9 11.67 16.13 11.05
CA SER A 9 11.50 15.14 9.97
C SER A 9 11.36 13.75 10.58
N THR A 10 10.30 13.03 10.23
CA THR A 10 9.91 11.78 10.91
C THR A 10 9.73 10.62 9.93
N PHE A 11 10.20 9.44 10.33
CA PHE A 11 9.84 8.13 9.82
C PHE A 11 9.07 7.38 10.91
N GLN A 12 7.98 6.71 10.55
CA GLN A 12 7.24 5.86 11.47
C GLN A 12 6.71 4.61 10.75
N THR A 13 6.67 3.49 11.46
CA THR A 13 5.88 2.31 11.06
C THR A 13 5.51 1.48 12.29
N GLU A 14 4.41 0.74 12.19
CA GLU A 14 3.91 -0.15 13.23
C GLU A 14 3.42 -1.42 12.59
N PHE A 15 3.86 -2.57 13.10
CA PHE A 15 3.44 -3.86 12.56
C PHE A 15 3.49 -4.95 13.64
N PRO A 16 2.70 -6.02 13.47
CA PRO A 16 2.60 -7.09 14.45
C PRO A 16 3.89 -7.92 14.49
N ILE A 17 4.13 -8.53 15.64
CA ILE A 17 5.27 -9.39 15.95
C ILE A 17 4.75 -10.77 16.34
N ASP A 18 5.56 -11.79 16.10
CA ASP A 18 5.33 -13.14 16.60
C ASP A 18 5.13 -13.12 18.13
N PRO A 19 3.95 -13.53 18.65
CA PRO A 19 3.63 -13.45 20.06
C PRO A 19 4.46 -14.40 20.93
N THR A 20 5.22 -15.33 20.33
CA THR A 20 6.18 -16.15 21.07
C THR A 20 7.41 -15.36 21.55
N LYS A 21 7.68 -14.18 20.96
CA LYS A 21 8.81 -13.32 21.37
C LYS A 21 8.55 -12.64 22.71
N THR A 22 9.63 -12.40 23.43
CA THR A 22 9.66 -11.80 24.77
C THR A 22 10.39 -10.48 24.77
N THR A 23 10.23 -9.66 25.81
CA THR A 23 11.03 -8.42 25.94
C THR A 23 12.53 -8.71 25.98
N VAL A 24 12.94 -9.83 26.56
CA VAL A 24 14.34 -10.28 26.63
C VAL A 24 14.92 -10.48 25.22
N ASP A 25 14.14 -11.04 24.30
CA ASP A 25 14.57 -11.21 22.90
C ASP A 25 14.79 -9.86 22.23
N PHE A 26 13.90 -8.91 22.46
CA PHE A 26 14.00 -7.56 21.90
C PHE A 26 15.17 -6.75 22.48
N VAL A 27 15.53 -6.98 23.74
CA VAL A 27 16.72 -6.37 24.34
C VAL A 27 17.97 -6.86 23.64
N LYS A 28 18.11 -8.18 23.48
CA LYS A 28 19.25 -8.78 22.78
C LYS A 28 19.35 -8.21 21.37
N LEU A 29 18.22 -8.14 20.65
CA LEU A 29 18.17 -7.57 19.31
C LEU A 29 18.58 -6.08 19.28
N GLY A 30 18.13 -5.30 20.26
CA GLY A 30 18.48 -3.90 20.43
C GLY A 30 19.97 -3.68 20.66
N VAL A 31 20.56 -4.48 21.55
CA VAL A 31 21.99 -4.48 21.83
C VAL A 31 22.79 -4.87 20.58
N ASP A 32 22.38 -5.93 19.89
CA ASP A 32 23.03 -6.37 18.65
C ASP A 32 22.93 -5.31 17.55
N TRP A 33 21.80 -4.57 17.49
CA TRP A 33 21.62 -3.46 16.56
C TRP A 33 22.60 -2.31 16.83
N ILE A 34 22.74 -1.88 18.09
CA ILE A 34 23.71 -0.84 18.48
C ILE A 34 25.14 -1.30 18.22
N ARG A 35 25.50 -2.54 18.62
CA ARG A 35 26.84 -3.12 18.38
C ARG A 35 27.18 -3.27 16.91
N GLY A 36 26.18 -3.41 16.05
CA GLY A 36 26.35 -3.47 14.60
C GLY A 36 26.56 -2.11 13.93
N MET A 37 26.48 -0.99 14.66
CA MET A 37 26.75 0.34 14.12
C MET A 37 28.25 0.62 14.10
N GLU A 38 28.78 0.98 12.94
CA GLU A 38 30.24 1.17 12.75
C GLU A 38 30.87 2.20 13.69
N ASN A 39 30.14 3.25 14.06
CA ASN A 39 30.67 4.37 14.83
C ASN A 39 30.08 4.51 16.24
N SER A 40 29.31 3.53 16.71
CA SER A 40 28.71 3.62 18.04
C SER A 40 29.65 3.13 19.14
N THR A 41 29.71 3.89 20.23
CA THR A 41 30.56 3.63 21.39
C THR A 41 29.78 3.53 22.70
N VAL A 42 28.46 3.79 22.68
CA VAL A 42 27.59 3.78 23.86
C VAL A 42 27.55 2.45 24.61
N LEU A 43 27.91 1.34 23.97
CA LEU A 43 27.99 0.00 24.60
C LEU A 43 29.43 -0.51 24.79
N SER A 44 30.46 0.33 24.62
CA SER A 44 31.87 -0.06 24.73
C SER A 44 32.28 -0.51 26.13
N SER A 45 31.64 0.02 27.17
CA SER A 45 31.81 -0.42 28.57
C SER A 45 31.13 -1.76 28.88
N GLY A 46 30.44 -2.35 27.89
CA GLY A 46 29.61 -3.52 28.05
C GLY A 46 28.22 -3.17 28.59
N TYR A 47 27.26 -4.04 28.29
CA TYR A 47 25.91 -3.98 28.86
C TYR A 47 25.45 -5.41 29.15
N ILE A 48 24.91 -5.60 30.35
CA ILE A 48 24.30 -6.84 30.80
C ILE A 48 22.85 -6.51 31.09
N ALA A 49 21.95 -7.18 30.36
CA ALA A 49 20.51 -7.02 30.54
C ALA A 49 20.10 -7.38 31.98
N GLN A 50 19.38 -6.48 32.66
CA GLN A 50 18.80 -6.76 33.97
C GLN A 50 17.29 -7.01 33.84
N ASP A 51 16.69 -7.55 34.90
CA ASP A 51 15.26 -7.88 34.94
C ASP A 51 14.37 -6.64 35.08
N THR A 52 14.90 -5.52 35.58
CA THR A 52 14.16 -4.27 35.87
C THR A 52 14.74 -3.06 35.13
N ASP A 53 15.12 -3.23 33.86
CA ASP A 53 15.76 -2.14 33.11
C ASP A 53 14.84 -0.91 32.97
N ASP A 54 15.23 0.20 33.61
CA ASP A 54 14.97 1.57 33.21
C ASP A 54 16.30 2.32 33.33
N ILE A 55 17.15 2.11 32.34
CA ILE A 55 18.54 2.55 32.36
C ILE A 55 18.83 3.54 31.24
N THR A 56 19.79 4.40 31.50
CA THR A 56 20.36 5.33 30.52
C THR A 56 21.88 5.13 30.50
N ILE A 57 22.42 4.90 29.32
CA ILE A 57 23.87 4.79 29.08
C ILE A 57 24.26 5.92 28.14
N GLU A 58 25.22 6.74 28.54
CA GLU A 58 25.69 7.88 27.77
C GLU A 58 27.16 7.71 27.41
N ALA A 59 27.52 8.05 26.17
CA ALA A 59 28.91 8.07 25.72
C ALA A 59 29.09 9.18 24.68
N GLY A 60 29.75 10.27 25.08
CA GLY A 60 30.06 11.39 24.18
C GLY A 60 28.80 12.03 23.60
N LYS A 61 28.58 11.83 22.30
CA LYS A 61 27.43 12.36 21.55
C LYS A 61 26.26 11.39 21.43
N GLU A 62 26.27 10.30 22.19
CA GLU A 62 25.28 9.23 22.14
C GLU A 62 24.61 9.01 23.50
N ALA A 63 23.32 8.69 23.46
CA ALA A 63 22.56 8.24 24.62
C ALA A 63 21.68 7.04 24.23
N LEU A 64 21.73 5.99 25.04
CA LEU A 64 20.91 4.79 24.89
C LEU A 64 20.05 4.61 26.14
N ASN A 65 18.75 4.71 25.98
CA ASN A 65 17.77 4.38 27.02
C ASN A 65 17.16 3.00 26.73
N ILE A 66 17.14 2.16 27.75
CA ILE A 66 16.50 0.84 27.72
C ILE A 66 15.50 0.80 28.86
N ALA A 67 14.24 0.56 28.53
CA ALA A 67 13.14 0.59 29.49
C ALA A 67 12.24 -0.63 29.32
N ARG A 68 11.78 -1.22 30.44
CA ARG A 68 10.85 -2.35 30.46
C ARG A 68 9.82 -2.17 31.54
N VAL A 69 8.60 -2.62 31.25
CA VAL A 69 7.55 -2.75 32.25
C VAL A 69 6.79 -4.03 32.00
N LYS A 70 6.55 -4.78 33.08
CA LYS A 70 5.71 -5.97 33.07
C LYS A 70 4.61 -5.79 34.10
N THR A 71 3.38 -5.93 33.64
CA THR A 71 2.16 -5.91 34.45
C THR A 71 1.40 -7.23 34.24
N ASP A 72 0.31 -7.43 34.96
CA ASP A 72 -0.51 -8.64 34.81
C ASP A 72 -1.19 -8.77 33.44
N SER A 73 -1.38 -7.64 32.74
CA SER A 73 -2.10 -7.57 31.46
C SER A 73 -1.18 -7.39 30.25
N GLN A 74 -0.01 -6.78 30.44
CA GLN A 74 0.87 -6.41 29.34
C GLN A 74 2.35 -6.38 29.73
N GLU A 75 3.20 -6.63 28.73
CA GLU A 75 4.65 -6.55 28.80
C GLU A 75 5.13 -5.58 27.71
N ILE A 76 5.93 -4.58 28.06
CA ILE A 76 6.39 -3.56 27.13
C ILE A 76 7.90 -3.40 27.30
N PHE A 77 8.59 -3.33 26.17
CA PHE A 77 10.00 -2.98 26.06
C PHE A 77 10.15 -1.76 25.17
N GLY A 78 11.04 -0.86 25.57
CA GLY A 78 11.48 0.27 24.77
C GLY A 78 12.99 0.29 24.65
N LEU A 79 13.46 0.60 23.45
CA LEU A 79 14.81 1.07 23.20
C LEU A 79 14.74 2.44 22.54
N LYS A 80 15.38 3.43 23.15
CA LYS A 80 15.53 4.77 22.58
C LYS A 80 17.01 5.08 22.45
N TYR A 81 17.45 5.37 21.25
CA TYR A 81 18.84 5.71 20.95
C TYR A 81 18.88 7.10 20.31
N ALA A 82 19.61 8.01 20.94
CA ALA A 82 19.85 9.35 20.46
C ALA A 82 21.33 9.53 20.11
N HIS A 83 21.63 10.19 18.99
CA HIS A 83 22.99 10.60 18.66
C HIS A 83 23.02 11.93 17.90
N ILE A 84 24.16 12.60 17.94
CA ILE A 84 24.44 13.80 17.15
C ILE A 84 25.42 13.45 16.04
N ASP A 85 25.06 13.72 14.79
CA ASP A 85 25.92 13.41 13.65
C ASP A 85 27.00 14.49 13.39
N SER A 86 27.74 14.33 12.28
CA SER A 86 28.80 15.27 11.87
C SER A 86 28.27 16.66 11.49
N ASP A 87 27.01 16.74 11.06
CA ASP A 87 26.35 17.96 10.61
C ASP A 87 25.59 18.65 11.77
N ASN A 88 25.79 18.16 13.01
CA ASN A 88 25.15 18.63 14.23
C ASN A 88 23.61 18.46 14.22
N LEU A 89 23.11 17.47 13.47
CA LEU A 89 21.72 17.03 13.52
C LEU A 89 21.52 16.06 14.67
N HIS A 90 20.45 16.24 15.42
CA HIS A 90 20.06 15.31 16.47
C HIS A 90 19.14 14.25 15.89
N TRP A 91 19.53 12.99 16.04
CA TRP A 91 18.77 11.84 15.58
C TRP A 91 18.29 11.04 16.77
N THR A 92 17.01 10.72 16.80
CA THR A 92 16.41 9.87 17.82
C THR A 92 15.67 8.70 17.17
N SER A 93 16.05 7.48 17.52
CA SER A 93 15.38 6.25 17.14
C SER A 93 14.68 5.64 18.36
N GLU A 94 13.39 5.36 18.24
CA GLU A 94 12.55 4.75 19.27
C GLU A 94 11.95 3.45 18.72
N PHE A 95 12.19 2.34 19.43
CA PHE A 95 11.61 1.04 19.16
C PHE A 95 10.84 0.61 20.39
N VAL A 96 9.52 0.46 20.25
CA VAL A 96 8.64 0.07 21.37
C VAL A 96 7.93 -1.21 21.00
N PHE A 97 8.29 -2.27 21.69
CA PHE A 97 7.63 -3.56 21.62
C PHE A 97 6.56 -3.63 22.72
N THR A 98 5.35 -4.00 22.35
CA THR A 98 4.23 -4.22 23.27
C THR A 98 3.71 -5.62 23.08
N LYS A 99 3.36 -6.27 24.19
CA LYS A 99 2.76 -7.60 24.22
C LYS A 99 1.60 -7.62 25.20
N GLN A 100 0.44 -7.99 24.70
CA GLN A 100 -0.78 -8.25 25.46
C GLN A 100 -1.23 -9.69 25.14
N LYS A 101 -2.24 -10.22 25.85
CA LYS A 101 -2.70 -11.61 25.66
C LYS A 101 -3.06 -11.87 24.17
N GLY A 102 -2.19 -12.61 23.48
CA GLY A 102 -2.38 -13.00 22.08
C GLY A 102 -1.91 -11.99 21.03
N ASP A 103 -1.61 -10.76 21.43
CA ASP A 103 -1.24 -9.66 20.53
C ASP A 103 0.14 -9.10 20.87
N ALA A 104 1.00 -8.99 19.87
CA ALA A 104 2.32 -8.40 20.02
C ALA A 104 2.61 -7.46 18.85
N TRP A 105 3.13 -6.28 19.16
CA TRP A 105 3.33 -5.20 18.19
C TRP A 105 4.66 -4.50 18.40
N LEU A 106 5.26 -4.06 17.29
CA LEU A 106 6.43 -3.21 17.29
C LEU A 106 6.07 -1.86 16.67
N SER A 107 6.30 -0.78 17.41
CA SER A 107 6.35 0.57 16.89
C SER A 107 7.80 0.98 16.65
N VAL A 108 8.06 1.56 15.48
CA VAL A 108 9.36 2.12 15.11
C VAL A 108 9.16 3.57 14.74
N LYS A 109 9.87 4.47 15.40
CA LYS A 109 9.90 5.89 15.09
C LYS A 109 11.33 6.37 15.01
N VAL A 110 11.66 7.11 13.95
CA VAL A 110 12.92 7.82 13.85
C VAL A 110 12.63 9.25 13.49
N HIS A 111 13.22 10.18 14.22
CA HIS A 111 13.13 11.58 13.88
C HIS A 111 14.50 12.23 13.92
N SER A 112 14.65 13.25 13.08
CA SER A 112 15.77 14.18 13.14
C SER A 112 15.24 15.58 13.41
N ASP A 113 15.93 16.31 14.25
CA ASP A 113 15.76 17.74 14.43
C ASP A 113 17.11 18.46 14.34
N ALA A 114 17.05 19.77 14.10
CA ALA A 114 18.21 20.64 14.04
C ALA A 114 18.09 21.70 15.13
N SER A 115 19.21 21.97 15.80
CA SER A 115 19.33 23.05 16.79
C SER A 115 19.38 24.45 16.16
N THR A 116 19.58 24.55 14.84
CA THR A 116 19.59 25.79 14.06
C THR A 116 18.60 25.71 12.90
N THR A 117 18.27 26.86 12.28
CA THR A 117 17.35 26.94 11.14
C THR A 117 17.91 26.18 9.94
N ALA A 118 17.60 24.89 9.83
CA ALA A 118 17.87 24.09 8.65
C ALA A 118 16.81 24.39 7.58
N THR A 119 17.24 24.75 6.38
CA THR A 119 16.34 24.97 5.22
C THR A 119 15.60 23.70 4.81
N GLN A 120 16.17 22.52 5.07
CA GLN A 120 15.51 21.23 4.84
C GLN A 120 16.14 20.13 5.69
N LEU A 121 15.34 19.44 6.50
CA LEU A 121 15.81 18.27 7.24
C LEU A 121 15.82 17.01 6.36
N PRO A 122 16.81 16.12 6.54
CA PRO A 122 16.82 14.84 5.86
C PRO A 122 15.61 13.99 6.28
N VAL A 123 15.05 13.21 5.35
CA VAL A 123 14.00 12.24 5.68
C VAL A 123 14.67 11.00 6.27
N PRO A 124 14.33 10.59 7.51
CA PRO A 124 14.90 9.39 8.09
C PRO A 124 14.61 8.16 7.22
N LYS A 125 15.61 7.30 7.06
CA LYS A 125 15.50 6.06 6.29
C LYS A 125 14.97 4.93 7.17
N LYS A 126 14.42 3.89 6.54
CA LYS A 126 14.05 2.62 7.20
C LYS A 126 15.22 2.07 8.04
N PRO A 127 15.09 1.97 9.37
CA PRO A 127 16.17 1.50 10.23
C PRO A 127 16.56 0.05 9.94
N TYR A 128 17.85 -0.26 10.11
CA TYR A 128 18.35 -1.63 9.98
C TYR A 128 17.69 -2.59 11.00
N PHE A 129 17.23 -2.08 12.15
CA PHE A 129 16.46 -2.82 13.14
C PHE A 129 15.25 -3.57 12.52
N ILE A 130 14.50 -2.92 11.63
CA ILE A 130 13.38 -3.56 10.91
C ILE A 130 13.88 -4.71 10.03
N LYS A 131 15.03 -4.55 9.37
CA LYS A 131 15.62 -5.62 8.56
C LYS A 131 16.05 -6.81 9.41
N MET A 132 16.57 -6.58 10.62
CA MET A 132 16.89 -7.66 11.56
C MET A 132 15.65 -8.45 11.97
N ILE A 133 14.54 -7.76 12.27
CA ILE A 133 13.24 -8.38 12.56
C ILE A 133 12.77 -9.29 11.40
N MET A 134 12.81 -8.80 10.16
CA MET A 134 12.40 -9.58 8.98
C MET A 134 13.33 -10.78 8.75
N ARG A 135 14.65 -10.58 8.85
CA ARG A 135 15.65 -11.65 8.67
C ARG A 135 15.47 -12.76 9.68
N ASN A 136 15.17 -12.41 10.93
CA ASN A 136 14.95 -13.36 12.01
C ASN A 136 13.55 -14.00 11.99
N ARG A 137 12.66 -13.56 11.08
CA ARG A 137 11.25 -14.00 10.98
C ARG A 137 10.46 -13.73 12.25
N TRP A 138 10.64 -12.56 12.87
CA TRP A 138 9.94 -12.18 14.09
C TRP A 138 8.64 -11.40 13.82
N ALA A 139 8.38 -11.01 12.57
CA ALA A 139 7.16 -10.30 12.21
C ALA A 139 5.93 -11.24 12.21
N GLY A 140 4.78 -10.73 12.63
CA GLY A 140 3.53 -11.46 12.81
C GLY A 140 2.52 -11.28 11.67
N MET A 141 1.28 -11.73 11.90
CA MET A 141 0.15 -11.59 10.97
C MET A 141 -0.48 -10.21 11.10
N ASP A 142 -0.47 -9.44 10.00
CA ASP A 142 -1.13 -8.15 9.87
C ASP A 142 -2.46 -8.32 9.13
N GLY A 143 -3.53 -8.49 9.90
CA GLY A 143 -4.80 -8.96 9.37
C GLY A 143 -4.65 -10.35 8.77
N ILE A 144 -5.04 -10.50 7.51
CA ILE A 144 -4.91 -11.77 6.77
C ILE A 144 -3.52 -11.98 6.12
N LEU A 145 -2.63 -11.00 6.20
CA LEU A 145 -1.33 -11.03 5.53
C LEU A 145 -0.17 -11.24 6.51
N PRO A 146 0.78 -12.16 6.26
CA PRO A 146 2.00 -12.22 7.04
C PRO A 146 2.87 -10.99 6.74
N THR A 147 3.32 -10.29 7.77
CA THR A 147 4.29 -9.21 7.60
C THR A 147 5.66 -9.82 7.27
N GLN A 148 6.21 -9.50 6.10
CA GLN A 148 7.45 -10.10 5.63
C GLN A 148 8.17 -9.22 4.60
N ASP A 149 9.43 -9.55 4.31
CA ASP A 149 10.25 -8.93 3.27
C ASP A 149 10.26 -9.74 1.95
N ARG A 150 9.25 -10.60 1.78
CA ARG A 150 9.05 -11.48 0.62
C ARG A 150 7.72 -11.20 -0.08
N PRO A 151 7.67 -11.32 -1.41
CA PRO A 151 6.42 -11.17 -2.13
C PRO A 151 5.47 -12.33 -1.81
N HIS A 152 4.19 -12.01 -1.68
CA HIS A 152 3.10 -12.97 -1.68
C HIS A 152 2.64 -13.16 -3.13
N PHE A 153 3.03 -14.29 -3.73
CA PHE A 153 2.60 -14.64 -5.08
C PHE A 153 1.23 -15.30 -5.01
N LEU A 154 0.24 -14.66 -5.65
CA LEU A 154 -1.09 -15.22 -5.82
C LEU A 154 -1.05 -16.30 -6.90
N SER A 155 -1.82 -17.36 -6.68
CA SER A 155 -2.17 -18.37 -7.66
C SER A 155 -3.51 -18.05 -8.33
N ASP A 156 -3.88 -18.80 -9.36
CA ASP A 156 -5.19 -18.66 -10.02
C ASP A 156 -6.38 -18.97 -9.09
N GLN A 157 -6.14 -19.53 -7.90
CA GLN A 157 -7.16 -19.84 -6.90
C GLN A 157 -7.36 -18.70 -5.89
N ASP A 158 -6.41 -17.77 -5.77
CA ASP A 158 -6.40 -16.76 -4.70
C ASP A 158 -7.19 -15.48 -5.02
N ILE A 159 -8.25 -15.58 -5.83
CA ILE A 159 -9.06 -14.43 -6.23
C ILE A 159 -9.84 -13.82 -5.07
N ASP A 160 -10.31 -14.67 -4.15
CA ASP A 160 -11.06 -14.23 -2.97
C ASP A 160 -10.16 -13.47 -2.01
N LEU A 161 -8.91 -13.90 -1.87
CA LEU A 161 -7.89 -13.17 -1.12
C LEU A 161 -7.61 -11.81 -1.77
N ALA A 162 -7.36 -11.77 -3.08
CA ALA A 162 -7.05 -10.54 -3.79
C ALA A 162 -8.22 -9.53 -3.76
N SER A 163 -9.46 -9.99 -3.94
CA SER A 163 -10.65 -9.14 -3.86
C SER A 163 -10.87 -8.61 -2.44
N THR A 164 -10.79 -9.46 -1.42
CA THR A 164 -10.85 -9.07 0.00
C THR A 164 -9.86 -7.95 0.33
N LEU A 165 -8.62 -8.05 -0.16
CA LEU A 165 -7.60 -7.02 0.05
C LEU A 165 -7.94 -5.70 -0.67
N ILE A 166 -8.26 -5.76 -1.96
CA ILE A 166 -8.57 -4.58 -2.79
C ILE A 166 -9.82 -3.85 -2.29
N ASP A 167 -10.78 -4.60 -1.77
CA ASP A 167 -12.01 -4.03 -1.25
C ASP A 167 -11.86 -3.44 0.16
N GLY A 168 -10.70 -3.65 0.80
CA GLY A 168 -10.38 -3.09 2.12
C GLY A 168 -10.84 -3.96 3.29
N HIS A 169 -11.13 -5.24 3.06
CA HIS A 169 -11.61 -6.20 4.06
C HIS A 169 -10.50 -7.05 4.69
N GLY A 170 -9.24 -6.82 4.31
CA GLY A 170 -8.07 -7.57 4.80
C GLY A 170 -7.67 -7.32 6.26
N LYS A 171 -8.20 -6.26 6.90
CA LYS A 171 -7.88 -5.82 8.27
C LYS A 171 -6.39 -5.59 8.55
N ASN A 172 -5.59 -5.41 7.50
CA ASN A 172 -4.17 -5.11 7.59
C ASN A 172 -3.95 -3.65 7.98
N ARG A 173 -3.07 -3.40 8.94
CA ARG A 173 -2.64 -2.06 9.35
C ARG A 173 -1.66 -1.46 8.34
N LEU A 174 -0.75 -2.24 7.76
CA LEU A 174 0.16 -1.74 6.73
C LEU A 174 -0.56 -1.69 5.38
N PRO A 175 -0.25 -0.71 4.49
CA PRO A 175 -0.71 -0.77 3.11
C PRO A 175 -0.18 -2.02 2.40
N PHE A 176 -0.77 -2.34 1.25
CA PHE A 176 -0.21 -3.35 0.36
C PHE A 176 0.03 -2.79 -1.03
N VAL A 177 1.05 -3.33 -1.68
CA VAL A 177 1.46 -3.00 -3.03
C VAL A 177 1.11 -4.18 -3.91
N TYR A 178 0.18 -3.95 -4.83
CA TYR A 178 -0.27 -4.92 -5.81
C TYR A 178 0.50 -4.74 -7.11
N ILE A 179 1.24 -5.76 -7.52
CA ILE A 179 2.01 -5.78 -8.76
C ILE A 179 1.22 -6.59 -9.79
N SER A 180 0.68 -5.90 -10.78
CA SER A 180 -0.04 -6.56 -11.86
C SER A 180 0.87 -7.12 -12.95
N ALA A 181 0.39 -8.12 -13.67
CA ALA A 181 1.01 -8.78 -14.79
C ALA A 181 0.79 -7.98 -16.07
N LYS A 182 1.80 -7.96 -16.92
CA LYS A 182 1.75 -7.35 -18.25
C LYS A 182 0.96 -8.23 -19.21
N ASP A 183 0.44 -7.62 -20.28
CA ASP A 183 -0.19 -8.37 -21.39
C ASP A 183 0.79 -9.32 -22.08
N THR A 184 2.09 -8.99 -22.08
CA THR A 184 3.17 -9.82 -22.62
C THR A 184 3.70 -10.87 -21.63
N GLY A 185 3.12 -10.95 -20.43
CA GLY A 185 3.58 -11.82 -19.35
C GLY A 185 4.64 -11.19 -18.45
N GLY A 186 4.78 -11.75 -17.23
CA GLY A 186 5.66 -11.23 -16.19
C GLY A 186 5.22 -9.88 -15.63
N HIS A 187 6.13 -9.20 -14.94
CA HIS A 187 5.84 -7.98 -14.18
C HIS A 187 6.77 -6.83 -14.58
N THR A 188 6.29 -5.61 -14.37
CA THR A 188 6.99 -4.38 -14.74
C THR A 188 8.12 -4.01 -13.76
N VAL A 189 8.00 -4.48 -12.52
CA VAL A 189 8.99 -4.32 -11.45
C VAL A 189 9.38 -5.69 -10.91
N ASN A 190 10.56 -5.82 -10.31
CA ASN A 190 10.98 -7.06 -9.67
C ASN A 190 10.30 -7.20 -8.29
N PRO A 191 9.39 -8.18 -8.09
CA PRO A 191 8.63 -8.26 -6.84
C PRO A 191 9.50 -8.58 -5.62
N LYS A 192 10.59 -9.34 -5.80
CA LYS A 192 11.50 -9.69 -4.70
C LYS A 192 12.29 -8.49 -4.19
N ILE A 193 12.70 -7.60 -5.10
CA ILE A 193 13.38 -6.35 -4.72
C ILE A 193 12.39 -5.43 -4.01
N MET A 194 11.18 -5.28 -4.56
CA MET A 194 10.14 -4.44 -3.97
C MET A 194 9.77 -4.89 -2.56
N ALA A 195 9.51 -6.19 -2.35
CA ALA A 195 9.21 -6.73 -1.02
C ALA A 195 10.34 -6.51 -0.01
N ARG A 196 11.61 -6.63 -0.42
CA ARG A 196 12.76 -6.39 0.46
C ARG A 196 12.86 -4.93 0.90
N VAL A 197 12.63 -4.01 -0.03
CA VAL A 197 12.59 -2.56 0.25
C VAL A 197 11.46 -2.28 1.23
N LEU A 198 10.27 -2.82 0.97
CA LEU A 198 9.04 -2.49 1.67
C LEU A 198 8.74 -3.32 2.92
N GLY A 199 9.52 -4.36 3.25
CA GLY A 199 9.20 -5.23 4.39
C GLY A 199 9.06 -4.46 5.72
N GLY A 200 7.91 -4.56 6.38
CA GLY A 200 7.57 -3.74 7.57
C GLY A 200 7.07 -2.33 7.27
N LEU A 201 6.89 -1.97 6.00
CA LEU A 201 6.25 -0.73 5.52
C LEU A 201 4.97 -1.04 4.72
N ALA A 202 5.02 -2.07 3.89
CA ALA A 202 3.89 -2.53 3.10
C ALA A 202 4.02 -4.01 2.75
N HIS A 203 2.89 -4.67 2.56
CA HIS A 203 2.84 -6.01 1.98
C HIS A 203 3.06 -5.92 0.47
N THR A 204 3.69 -6.93 -0.15
CA THR A 204 3.88 -6.98 -1.61
C THR A 204 3.10 -8.17 -2.16
N ILE A 205 2.01 -7.89 -2.88
CA ILE A 205 1.11 -8.87 -3.48
C ILE A 205 1.36 -8.90 -4.99
N VAL A 206 1.51 -10.10 -5.55
CA VAL A 206 1.89 -10.28 -6.95
C VAL A 206 0.87 -11.15 -7.64
N GLU A 207 0.25 -10.62 -8.69
CA GLU A 207 -0.71 -11.39 -9.46
C GLU A 207 -0.01 -12.38 -10.41
N PRO A 208 -0.63 -13.53 -10.71
CA PRO A 208 0.02 -14.56 -11.51
C PRO A 208 0.08 -14.21 -13.00
N ASN A 209 -1.01 -13.67 -13.56
CA ASN A 209 -1.17 -13.49 -15.00
C ASN A 209 -2.31 -12.52 -15.34
N ARG A 210 -2.44 -12.19 -16.63
CA ARG A 210 -3.43 -11.24 -17.13
C ARG A 210 -4.88 -11.72 -17.04
N PHE A 211 -5.13 -13.03 -17.13
CA PHE A 211 -6.47 -13.58 -16.96
C PHE A 211 -6.98 -13.37 -15.53
N PHE A 212 -6.10 -13.53 -14.54
CA PHE A 212 -6.39 -13.23 -13.15
C PHE A 212 -6.78 -11.76 -12.97
N SER A 213 -6.07 -10.79 -13.55
CA SER A 213 -6.46 -9.37 -13.42
C SER A 213 -7.81 -9.05 -14.04
N LEU A 214 -8.19 -9.72 -15.15
CA LEU A 214 -9.52 -9.53 -15.76
C LEU A 214 -10.64 -10.11 -14.89
N ARG A 215 -10.41 -11.29 -14.28
CA ARG A 215 -11.36 -11.87 -13.32
C ARG A 215 -11.49 -10.97 -12.09
N LEU A 216 -10.37 -10.52 -11.53
CA LEU A 216 -10.32 -9.69 -10.34
C LEU A 216 -10.99 -8.32 -10.56
N ALA A 217 -10.91 -7.79 -11.79
CA ALA A 217 -11.58 -6.56 -12.14
C ALA A 217 -13.11 -6.68 -12.05
N ARG A 218 -13.68 -7.85 -12.36
CA ARG A 218 -15.12 -8.08 -12.22
C ARG A 218 -15.53 -8.14 -10.74
N GLU A 219 -14.73 -8.80 -9.90
CA GLU A 219 -15.00 -8.92 -8.45
C GLU A 219 -14.84 -7.58 -7.71
N THR A 220 -13.89 -6.74 -8.14
CA THR A 220 -13.51 -5.52 -7.40
C THR A 220 -14.06 -4.23 -8.00
N ASN A 221 -15.00 -4.31 -8.93
CA ASN A 221 -15.50 -3.16 -9.71
C ASN A 221 -14.37 -2.35 -10.39
N PHE A 222 -13.44 -3.07 -11.02
CA PHE A 222 -12.25 -2.53 -11.71
C PHE A 222 -11.37 -1.67 -10.80
N ARG A 223 -11.39 -1.96 -9.49
CA ARG A 223 -10.51 -1.29 -8.55
C ARG A 223 -9.11 -1.86 -8.50
N ASN A 224 -8.87 -3.04 -9.08
CA ASN A 224 -7.54 -3.58 -9.19
C ASN A 224 -6.64 -2.80 -10.16
N SER A 225 -5.33 -2.88 -9.92
CA SER A 225 -4.32 -2.47 -10.89
C SER A 225 -4.13 -3.61 -11.87
N TYR A 226 -3.83 -3.29 -13.13
CA TYR A 226 -3.75 -4.28 -14.18
C TYR A 226 -2.74 -3.88 -15.26
N GLY A 227 -2.41 -4.81 -16.18
CA GLY A 227 -1.62 -4.49 -17.38
C GLY A 227 -0.17 -4.06 -17.10
N GLY A 228 0.40 -4.50 -15.97
CA GLY A 228 1.75 -4.14 -15.56
C GLY A 228 1.84 -2.89 -14.70
N GLU A 229 0.72 -2.31 -14.29
CA GLU A 229 0.66 -1.27 -13.27
C GLU A 229 1.02 -1.81 -11.88
N VAL A 230 1.51 -0.92 -11.01
CA VAL A 230 1.74 -1.19 -9.60
C VAL A 230 0.80 -0.29 -8.80
N GLY A 231 -0.07 -0.87 -7.99
CA GLY A 231 -1.01 -0.13 -7.14
C GLY A 231 -0.61 -0.17 -5.68
N VAL A 232 -0.62 0.97 -5.00
CA VAL A 232 -0.57 1.06 -3.54
C VAL A 232 -1.99 1.20 -3.03
N TYR A 233 -2.43 0.26 -2.20
CA TYR A 233 -3.75 0.25 -1.59
C TYR A 233 -3.60 0.57 -0.11
N TRP A 234 -4.30 1.61 0.31
CA TRP A 234 -4.28 2.04 1.70
C TRP A 234 -5.21 1.15 2.55
N PRO A 235 -4.87 0.89 3.82
CA PRO A 235 -5.70 0.14 4.76
C PRO A 235 -7.15 0.63 4.80
N ASP A 236 -8.05 -0.27 5.21
CA ASP A 236 -9.48 0.04 5.46
C ASP A 236 -10.19 0.66 4.25
N GLY A 237 -9.66 0.45 3.04
CA GLY A 237 -10.18 1.01 1.80
C GLY A 237 -10.12 2.54 1.76
N ALA A 238 -9.09 3.15 2.34
CA ALA A 238 -8.82 4.59 2.34
C ALA A 238 -8.31 5.12 0.97
N GLY A 239 -8.69 4.45 -0.12
CA GLY A 239 -8.29 4.78 -1.49
C GLY A 239 -7.05 4.01 -1.98
N ARG A 240 -6.64 4.32 -3.21
CA ARG A 240 -5.45 3.73 -3.86
C ARG A 240 -4.68 4.76 -4.66
N LYS A 241 -3.39 4.47 -4.91
CA LYS A 241 -2.57 5.20 -5.88
C LYS A 241 -1.96 4.23 -6.88
N VAL A 242 -2.14 4.51 -8.17
CA VAL A 242 -1.64 3.67 -9.27
C VAL A 242 -0.37 4.27 -9.86
N TYR A 243 0.64 3.43 -10.05
CA TYR A 243 1.94 3.77 -10.61
C TYR A 243 2.10 3.05 -11.95
N ASN A 244 2.32 3.84 -13.00
CA ASN A 244 2.62 3.36 -14.34
C ASN A 244 4.08 3.63 -14.66
N LEU A 245 4.81 2.60 -15.10
CA LEU A 245 6.26 2.68 -15.33
C LEU A 245 6.67 3.75 -16.35
N LYS A 246 5.85 4.01 -17.37
CA LYS A 246 6.14 5.03 -18.39
C LYS A 246 6.31 6.42 -17.79
N LYS A 247 5.51 6.76 -16.76
CA LYS A 247 5.61 8.04 -16.02
C LYS A 247 6.94 8.21 -15.25
N TYR A 248 7.71 7.13 -15.12
CA TYR A 248 9.00 7.09 -14.45
C TYR A 248 10.15 6.80 -15.42
N GLY A 249 9.99 7.15 -16.70
CA GLY A 249 11.02 7.01 -17.74
C GLY A 249 11.41 5.55 -17.98
N ASP A 250 10.43 4.64 -17.92
CA ASP A 250 10.62 3.20 -18.04
C ASP A 250 11.67 2.60 -17.08
N ASN A 251 11.86 3.24 -15.92
CA ASN A 251 12.86 2.83 -14.94
C ASN A 251 12.20 2.25 -13.67
N PRO A 252 12.26 0.92 -13.45
CA PRO A 252 11.67 0.27 -12.29
C PRO A 252 12.22 0.77 -10.96
N LYS A 253 13.49 1.19 -10.92
CA LYS A 253 14.11 1.73 -9.69
C LYS A 253 13.52 3.08 -9.32
N SER A 254 13.31 3.96 -10.30
CA SER A 254 12.69 5.27 -10.08
C SER A 254 11.26 5.15 -9.57
N LEU A 255 10.47 4.25 -10.17
CA LEU A 255 9.11 3.94 -9.68
C LEU A 255 9.16 3.43 -8.24
N THR A 256 10.01 2.43 -7.96
CA THR A 256 10.13 1.84 -6.62
C THR A 256 10.50 2.89 -5.57
N LYS A 257 11.45 3.78 -5.88
CA LYS A 257 11.87 4.87 -4.98
C LYS A 257 10.76 5.90 -4.73
N SER A 258 10.01 6.26 -5.77
CA SER A 258 8.87 7.18 -5.63
C SER A 258 7.76 6.56 -4.77
N LEU A 259 7.46 5.29 -5.02
CA LEU A 259 6.46 4.53 -4.27
C LEU A 259 6.86 4.38 -2.80
N GLU A 260 8.11 4.02 -2.51
CA GLU A 260 8.65 3.92 -1.15
C GLU A 260 8.51 5.27 -0.41
N LYS A 261 8.86 6.39 -1.07
CA LYS A 261 8.74 7.73 -0.49
C LYS A 261 7.29 8.08 -0.13
N ASP A 262 6.34 7.74 -1.00
CA ASP A 262 4.92 8.00 -0.75
C ASP A 262 4.38 7.15 0.42
N ILE A 263 4.79 5.88 0.51
CA ILE A 263 4.43 5.00 1.62
C ILE A 263 5.01 5.52 2.93
N ILE A 264 6.31 5.85 2.97
CA ILE A 264 6.94 6.41 4.17
C ILE A 264 6.22 7.69 4.60
N ARG A 265 5.91 8.59 3.66
CA ARG A 265 5.16 9.82 3.98
C ARG A 265 3.78 9.51 4.57
N ALA A 266 3.04 8.57 3.99
CA ALA A 266 1.72 8.18 4.49
C ALA A 266 1.79 7.58 5.90
N LEU A 267 2.78 6.71 6.16
CA LEU A 267 2.99 6.11 7.47
C LEU A 267 3.45 7.14 8.52
N SER A 268 4.33 8.07 8.16
CA SER A 268 4.78 9.14 9.04
C SER A 268 3.65 10.12 9.42
N ASN A 269 2.68 10.32 8.54
CA ASN A 269 1.50 11.15 8.82
C ASN A 269 0.43 10.40 9.64
N ARG A 270 0.60 9.09 9.84
CA ARG A 270 -0.32 8.29 10.65
C ARG A 270 -0.02 8.51 12.13
N ARG A 271 -1.09 8.76 12.90
CA ARG A 271 -0.99 8.82 14.35
C ARG A 271 -0.53 7.47 14.91
N GLN A 272 0.52 7.49 15.73
CA GLN A 272 1.01 6.33 16.49
C GLN A 272 -0.07 5.86 17.46
N HIS A 273 -0.15 4.55 17.69
CA HIS A 273 -1.05 4.04 18.72
C HIS A 273 -0.55 4.45 20.12
N PRO A 274 -1.37 5.08 20.99
CA PRO A 274 -0.89 5.67 22.25
C PRO A 274 -0.15 4.68 23.15
N ASN A 275 -0.66 3.45 23.26
CA ASN A 275 -0.08 2.37 24.08
C ASN A 275 1.25 1.79 23.53
N MET A 276 1.69 2.22 22.34
CA MET A 276 2.92 1.77 21.68
C MET A 276 4.00 2.88 21.64
N SER A 277 3.84 3.93 22.45
CA SER A 277 4.77 5.06 22.50
C SER A 277 5.80 4.94 23.62
N TRP A 278 6.98 5.54 23.42
CA TRP A 278 8.01 5.65 24.46
C TRP A 278 7.48 6.39 25.68
N HIS A 279 6.66 7.42 25.45
CA HIS A 279 6.01 8.17 26.51
C HIS A 279 5.10 7.29 27.37
N PHE A 280 4.25 6.46 26.76
CA PHE A 280 3.38 5.55 27.48
C PHE A 280 4.15 4.51 28.31
N LEU A 281 5.26 3.98 27.77
CA LEU A 281 6.15 3.11 28.52
C LEU A 281 6.68 3.80 29.78
N LYS A 282 7.19 5.04 29.67
CA LYS A 282 7.67 5.81 30.82
C LYS A 282 6.55 6.16 31.80
N GLU A 283 5.34 6.44 31.30
CA GLU A 283 4.16 6.65 32.14
C GLU A 283 3.85 5.41 33.01
N LEU A 284 3.89 4.22 32.44
CA LEU A 284 3.64 2.97 33.17
C LEU A 284 4.72 2.67 34.20
N ILE A 285 6.00 2.91 33.87
CA ILE A 285 7.11 2.75 34.81
C ILE A 285 6.93 3.70 35.99
N ALA A 286 6.62 4.97 35.73
CA ALA A 286 6.37 5.96 36.78
C ALA A 286 5.20 5.53 37.68
N LYS A 287 4.09 5.07 37.10
CA LYS A 287 2.95 4.54 37.85
C LYS A 287 3.31 3.36 38.74
N GLN A 288 4.09 2.40 38.24
CA GLN A 288 4.50 1.24 39.02
C GLN A 288 5.46 1.62 40.16
N ALA A 289 6.38 2.56 39.93
CA ALA A 289 7.27 3.09 40.96
C ALA A 289 6.48 3.80 42.07
N LEU A 290 5.49 4.60 41.69
CA LEU A 290 4.63 5.31 42.62
C LEU A 290 3.75 4.36 43.46
N HIS A 291 3.20 3.30 42.86
CA HIS A 291 2.44 2.29 43.61
C HIS A 291 3.31 1.60 44.68
N LYS A 292 4.56 1.27 44.35
CA LYS A 292 5.53 0.70 45.30
C LYS A 292 5.86 1.67 46.44
N LEU A 293 6.04 2.96 46.14
CA LEU A 293 6.27 4.00 47.16
C LEU A 293 5.07 4.16 48.11
N LYS A 294 3.84 4.07 47.57
CA LYS A 294 2.61 4.10 48.36
C LYS A 294 2.50 2.91 49.31
N GLU A 295 2.81 1.70 48.83
CA GLU A 295 2.88 0.49 49.66
C GLU A 295 3.94 0.58 50.77
N GLN A 296 5.00 1.36 50.56
CA GLN A 296 6.07 1.61 51.53
C GLN A 296 5.72 2.70 52.58
N GLY A 297 4.52 3.29 52.54
CA GLY A 297 3.99 4.12 53.61
C GLY A 297 4.37 5.61 53.57
N SER A 298 4.86 6.13 52.44
CA SER A 298 5.12 7.57 52.29
C SER A 298 3.81 8.37 52.22
N THR A 299 3.38 8.96 53.34
CA THR A 299 2.11 9.71 53.45
C THR A 299 2.16 11.16 52.99
N GLU A 300 3.36 11.77 52.88
CA GLU A 300 3.55 13.21 52.58
C GLU A 300 3.20 13.60 51.13
N LEU A 301 3.00 12.63 50.24
CA LEU A 301 2.73 12.85 48.81
C LEU A 301 1.31 12.47 48.37
N ASN A 302 0.44 11.97 49.27
CA ASN A 302 -0.86 11.40 48.90
C ASN A 302 -1.81 12.41 48.25
N GLU A 303 -1.95 13.63 48.77
CA GLU A 303 -2.87 14.64 48.19
C GLU A 303 -2.38 15.14 46.83
N TYR A 304 -1.07 15.35 46.68
CA TYR A 304 -0.47 15.73 45.40
C TYR A 304 -0.58 14.59 44.37
N PHE A 305 -0.48 13.34 44.84
CA PHE A 305 -0.63 12.14 44.04
C PHE A 305 -2.06 11.96 43.52
N GLU A 306 -3.06 12.10 44.40
CA GLU A 306 -4.47 12.01 44.01
C GLU A 306 -4.88 13.13 43.04
N ALA A 307 -4.38 14.35 43.25
CA ALA A 307 -4.59 15.45 42.31
C ALA A 307 -3.97 15.17 40.94
N PHE A 308 -2.74 14.65 40.90
CA PHE A 308 -2.06 14.31 39.66
C PHE A 308 -2.71 13.13 38.92
N GLU A 309 -3.15 12.09 39.62
CA GLU A 309 -3.89 10.98 39.02
C GLU A 309 -5.23 11.44 38.44
N LYS A 310 -5.94 12.33 39.14
CA LYS A 310 -7.20 12.90 38.68
C LYS A 310 -7.02 13.75 37.43
N ASP A 311 -6.00 14.59 37.39
CA ASP A 311 -5.69 15.42 36.21
C ASP A 311 -5.26 14.55 35.02
N ASN A 312 -4.45 13.52 35.26
CA ASN A 312 -4.04 12.58 34.22
C ASN A 312 -5.24 11.76 33.70
N ALA A 313 -6.15 11.33 34.56
CA ALA A 313 -7.38 10.65 34.17
C ALA A 313 -8.29 11.58 33.32
N SER A 314 -8.44 12.84 33.72
CA SER A 314 -9.19 13.86 32.97
C SER A 314 -8.59 14.12 31.58
N LEU A 315 -7.27 14.25 31.49
CA LEU A 315 -6.56 14.41 30.22
C LEU A 315 -6.69 13.18 29.32
N LYS A 316 -6.62 11.96 29.88
CA LYS A 316 -6.86 10.73 29.13
C LYS A 316 -8.28 10.63 28.60
N ALA A 317 -9.28 10.98 29.40
CA ALA A 317 -10.68 10.98 28.95
C ALA A 317 -10.88 11.94 27.77
N ARG A 318 -10.34 13.16 27.86
CA ARG A 318 -10.39 14.12 26.74
C ARG A 318 -9.65 13.62 25.49
N LEU A 319 -8.56 12.90 25.68
CA LEU A 319 -7.81 12.30 24.58
C LEU A 319 -8.63 11.19 23.89
N ASP A 320 -9.29 10.34 24.66
CA ASP A 320 -10.12 9.23 24.18
C ASP A 320 -11.38 9.73 23.45
N ASP A 321 -12.03 10.77 24.00
CA ASP A 321 -13.14 11.46 23.34
C ASP A 321 -12.71 12.04 21.98
N ALA A 322 -11.56 12.74 21.96
CA ALA A 322 -11.00 13.28 20.73
C ALA A 322 -10.59 12.19 19.72
N GLU A 323 -10.11 11.03 20.20
CA GLU A 323 -9.78 9.88 19.36
C GLU A 323 -11.01 9.24 18.73
N THR A 324 -12.07 9.11 19.51
CA THR A 324 -13.38 8.60 19.05
C THR A 324 -13.95 9.52 17.99
N GLU A 325 -13.89 10.83 18.22
CA GLU A 325 -14.33 11.86 17.28
C GLU A 325 -13.51 11.82 15.98
N ILE A 326 -12.17 11.76 16.07
CA ILE A 326 -11.30 11.62 14.89
C ILE A 326 -11.62 10.36 14.10
N THR A 327 -11.88 9.24 14.77
CA THR A 327 -12.23 7.97 14.10
C THR A 327 -13.55 8.09 13.37
N LYS A 328 -14.57 8.66 14.02
CA LYS A 328 -15.87 8.94 13.41
C LYS A 328 -15.76 9.88 12.21
N LEU A 329 -14.98 10.95 12.34
CA LEU A 329 -14.73 11.92 11.26
C LEU A 329 -13.95 11.29 10.10
N ARG A 330 -12.99 10.39 10.38
CA ARG A 330 -12.27 9.62 9.35
C ARG A 330 -13.19 8.65 8.62
N ASP A 331 -14.07 7.97 9.31
CA ASP A 331 -15.06 7.09 8.68
C ASP A 331 -16.03 7.88 7.81
N GLN A 332 -16.49 9.04 8.29
CA GLN A 332 -17.32 9.96 7.51
C GLN A 332 -16.56 10.51 6.30
N LEU A 333 -15.30 10.90 6.46
CA LEU A 333 -14.46 11.36 5.37
C LEU A 333 -14.16 10.23 4.38
N SER A 334 -13.94 9.00 4.82
CA SER A 334 -13.73 7.84 3.95
C SER A 334 -14.99 7.52 3.15
N ARG A 335 -16.16 7.53 3.78
CA ARG A 335 -17.46 7.38 3.10
C ARG A 335 -17.69 8.51 2.10
N SER A 336 -17.50 9.76 2.53
CA SER A 336 -17.60 10.95 1.68
C SER A 336 -16.56 10.93 0.55
N THR A 337 -15.35 10.42 0.78
CA THR A 337 -14.30 10.29 -0.24
C THR A 337 -14.64 9.17 -1.21
N ARG A 338 -15.22 8.04 -0.78
CA ARG A 338 -15.72 6.97 -1.67
C ARG A 338 -16.92 7.46 -2.48
N GLU A 339 -17.79 8.25 -1.87
CA GLU A 339 -18.93 8.91 -2.51
C GLU A 339 -18.46 10.03 -3.45
N SER A 340 -17.38 10.74 -3.13
CA SER A 340 -16.76 11.80 -3.94
C SER A 340 -15.85 11.25 -5.04
N GLU A 341 -15.17 10.12 -4.86
CA GLU A 341 -14.50 9.38 -5.94
C GLU A 341 -15.55 8.82 -6.92
N ALA A 342 -16.77 8.58 -6.44
CA ALA A 342 -17.93 8.31 -7.27
C ALA A 342 -18.58 9.59 -7.86
N ALA A 343 -18.45 10.76 -7.21
CA ALA A 343 -19.18 11.99 -7.57
C ALA A 343 -18.38 13.11 -8.27
N GLU A 344 -17.09 13.35 -8.00
CA GLU A 344 -16.34 14.50 -8.56
C GLU A 344 -14.84 14.25 -8.84
N SER A 345 -14.55 14.03 -10.12
CA SER A 345 -13.45 14.65 -10.92
C SER A 345 -13.23 13.80 -12.17
N ARG A 346 -14.26 13.74 -13.02
CA ARG A 346 -14.14 13.17 -14.37
C ARG A 346 -14.74 14.20 -15.32
N LEU A 347 -14.01 14.51 -16.40
CA LEU A 347 -14.47 15.34 -17.52
C LEU A 347 -15.87 14.93 -18.01
N LEU A 348 -16.21 13.64 -17.87
CA LEU A 348 -17.51 13.05 -18.15
C LEU A 348 -17.95 12.14 -17.01
N ARG A 349 -19.24 12.19 -16.66
CA ARG A 349 -19.85 11.21 -15.74
C ARG A 349 -19.95 9.86 -16.45
N PRO A 350 -19.46 8.76 -15.85
CA PRO A 350 -19.57 7.44 -16.46
C PRO A 350 -21.05 7.02 -16.55
N GLY A 351 -21.47 6.53 -17.71
CA GLY A 351 -22.75 5.83 -17.86
C GLY A 351 -22.73 4.45 -17.20
N LYS A 352 -23.80 3.67 -17.39
CA LYS A 352 -23.91 2.30 -16.84
C LYS A 352 -23.06 1.26 -17.58
N GLU A 353 -22.60 1.58 -18.79
CA GLU A 353 -21.75 0.71 -19.59
C GLU A 353 -20.35 0.60 -18.99
N ARG A 354 -19.73 -0.58 -19.07
CA ARG A 354 -18.39 -0.90 -18.55
C ARG A 354 -17.40 -1.09 -19.70
N ASP A 355 -16.11 -0.90 -19.43
CA ASP A 355 -15.07 -1.22 -20.41
C ASP A 355 -14.88 -2.75 -20.50
N PHE A 356 -14.91 -3.28 -21.72
CA PHE A 356 -14.57 -4.67 -22.04
C PHE A 356 -13.07 -4.87 -22.20
N TYR A 357 -12.36 -3.85 -22.65
CA TYR A 357 -10.90 -3.85 -22.77
C TYR A 357 -10.30 -2.54 -22.29
N LEU A 358 -8.98 -2.51 -22.17
CA LEU A 358 -8.26 -1.39 -21.59
C LEU A 358 -8.67 -0.07 -22.27
N ASN A 359 -9.20 0.86 -21.47
CA ASN A 359 -9.55 2.22 -21.87
C ASN A 359 -10.60 2.31 -23.01
N GLU A 360 -11.42 1.28 -23.25
CA GLU A 360 -12.40 1.25 -24.35
C GLU A 360 -13.26 2.51 -24.48
N ARG A 361 -14.03 2.88 -23.44
CA ARG A 361 -14.90 4.07 -23.49
C ARG A 361 -14.09 5.34 -23.72
N ARG A 362 -12.89 5.44 -23.14
CA ARG A 362 -12.00 6.60 -23.35
C ARG A 362 -11.57 6.68 -24.81
N GLU A 363 -11.11 5.58 -25.41
CA GLU A 363 -10.69 5.53 -26.82
C GLU A 363 -11.86 5.85 -27.76
N ILE A 364 -13.06 5.34 -27.48
CA ILE A 364 -14.29 5.65 -28.24
C ILE A 364 -14.63 7.14 -28.15
N ILE A 365 -14.54 7.74 -26.95
CA ILE A 365 -14.82 9.16 -26.74
C ILE A 365 -13.79 10.04 -27.45
N VAL A 366 -12.51 9.73 -27.32
CA VAL A 366 -11.42 10.48 -28.00
C VAL A 366 -11.59 10.40 -29.51
N TRP A 367 -11.91 9.23 -30.05
CA TRP A 367 -12.21 9.06 -31.48
C TRP A 367 -13.42 9.89 -31.93
N ALA A 368 -14.51 9.90 -31.14
CA ALA A 368 -15.68 10.72 -31.45
C ALA A 368 -15.37 12.23 -31.42
N LEU A 369 -14.50 12.66 -30.49
CA LEU A 369 -14.00 14.03 -30.43
C LEU A 369 -13.14 14.37 -31.64
N ASP A 370 -12.24 13.48 -32.06
CA ASP A 370 -11.40 13.64 -33.25
C ASP A 370 -12.24 13.80 -34.52
N LEU A 371 -13.25 12.94 -34.72
CA LEU A 371 -14.20 13.06 -35.82
C LEU A 371 -14.92 14.42 -35.83
N SER A 372 -15.19 14.99 -34.65
CA SER A 372 -15.89 16.27 -34.53
C SER A 372 -15.03 17.47 -34.98
N LEU A 373 -13.70 17.34 -35.01
CA LEU A 373 -12.79 18.38 -35.49
C LEU A 373 -13.03 18.74 -36.96
N GLY A 374 -13.43 17.76 -37.79
CA GLY A 374 -13.71 17.99 -39.21
C GLY A 374 -14.90 18.94 -39.45
N ASN A 375 -15.77 19.11 -38.46
CA ASN A 375 -16.96 19.97 -38.52
C ASN A 375 -16.88 21.16 -37.54
N THR A 376 -15.71 21.43 -36.97
CA THR A 376 -15.53 22.50 -35.97
C THR A 376 -14.72 23.66 -36.56
N LEU A 377 -15.25 24.89 -36.44
CA LEU A 377 -14.61 26.11 -36.93
C LEU A 377 -13.17 26.26 -36.39
N GLU A 378 -12.25 26.54 -37.30
CA GLU A 378 -10.84 26.76 -37.00
C GLU A 378 -10.65 27.97 -36.07
N GLY A 379 -9.70 27.87 -35.12
CA GLY A 379 -9.44 28.92 -34.11
C GLY A 379 -10.54 29.13 -33.07
N SER A 380 -11.63 28.37 -33.11
CA SER A 380 -12.71 28.50 -32.12
C SER A 380 -12.32 27.93 -30.75
N ARG A 381 -12.90 28.48 -29.68
CA ARG A 381 -12.70 27.96 -28.32
C ARG A 381 -13.07 26.47 -28.21
N LYS A 382 -14.12 26.04 -28.92
CA LYS A 382 -14.54 24.64 -28.98
C LYS A 382 -13.43 23.76 -29.56
N ARG A 383 -12.79 24.21 -30.65
CA ARG A 383 -11.67 23.49 -31.27
C ARG A 383 -10.48 23.37 -30.32
N HIS A 384 -10.09 24.47 -29.67
CA HIS A 384 -8.98 24.46 -28.70
C HIS A 384 -9.21 23.46 -27.57
N VAL A 385 -10.44 23.37 -27.02
CA VAL A 385 -10.76 22.41 -25.96
C VAL A 385 -10.68 20.97 -26.46
N ILE A 386 -11.18 20.69 -27.66
CA ILE A 386 -11.14 19.34 -28.25
C ILE A 386 -9.69 18.92 -28.53
N GLU A 387 -8.88 19.80 -29.13
CA GLU A 387 -7.46 19.54 -29.42
C GLU A 387 -6.64 19.30 -28.15
N ASP A 388 -6.87 20.07 -27.09
CA ASP A 388 -6.24 19.91 -25.77
C ASP A 388 -6.56 18.55 -25.15
N ILE A 389 -7.85 18.17 -25.12
CA ILE A 389 -8.28 16.85 -24.62
C ILE A 389 -7.67 15.72 -25.45
N ILE A 390 -7.67 15.83 -26.78
CA ILE A 390 -7.09 14.81 -27.66
C ILE A 390 -5.58 14.68 -27.39
N ALA A 391 -4.84 15.79 -27.31
CA ALA A 391 -3.40 15.80 -27.05
C ALA A 391 -3.02 15.02 -25.78
N ASP A 392 -3.76 15.24 -24.68
CA ASP A 392 -3.52 14.56 -23.40
C ASP A 392 -3.99 13.10 -23.36
N ASN A 393 -4.69 12.62 -24.40
CA ASN A 393 -5.30 11.29 -24.44
C ASN A 393 -4.89 10.44 -25.67
N ASN A 394 -3.95 10.91 -26.50
CA ASN A 394 -3.58 10.32 -27.79
C ASN A 394 -2.90 8.94 -27.73
N GLU A 395 -2.39 8.51 -26.58
CA GLU A 395 -1.56 7.29 -26.48
C GLU A 395 -2.30 6.09 -25.91
N THR A 396 -3.20 5.51 -26.70
CA THR A 396 -3.75 4.19 -26.36
C THR A 396 -3.91 3.32 -27.60
N SER A 397 -3.19 2.20 -27.66
CA SER A 397 -3.19 1.26 -28.79
C SER A 397 -4.20 0.10 -28.61
N SER A 398 -5.01 0.09 -27.55
CA SER A 398 -5.77 -1.10 -27.15
C SER A 398 -6.76 -1.53 -28.23
N LEU A 399 -7.49 -0.59 -28.84
CA LEU A 399 -8.41 -0.85 -29.94
C LEU A 399 -7.68 -1.27 -31.23
N SER A 400 -6.54 -0.66 -31.57
CA SER A 400 -5.79 -1.03 -32.78
C SER A 400 -5.13 -2.40 -32.64
N ASP A 401 -4.64 -2.72 -31.44
CA ASP A 401 -4.09 -4.01 -31.06
C ASP A 401 -5.18 -5.09 -31.09
N MET A 402 -6.37 -4.78 -30.54
CA MET A 402 -7.50 -5.70 -30.57
C MET A 402 -8.01 -5.97 -31.99
N LYS A 403 -8.18 -4.92 -32.81
CA LYS A 403 -8.51 -5.04 -34.24
C LYS A 403 -7.47 -5.89 -34.98
N SER A 404 -6.19 -5.68 -34.70
CA SER A 404 -5.08 -6.43 -35.32
C SER A 404 -5.05 -7.90 -34.90
N ARG A 405 -5.29 -8.20 -33.63
CA ARG A 405 -5.39 -9.58 -33.12
C ARG A 405 -6.58 -10.31 -33.73
N ILE A 406 -7.77 -9.70 -33.76
CA ILE A 406 -8.95 -10.26 -34.42
C ILE A 406 -8.68 -10.51 -35.91
N LYS A 407 -8.12 -9.52 -36.61
CA LYS A 407 -7.77 -9.63 -38.04
C LYS A 407 -6.78 -10.76 -38.29
N SER A 408 -5.69 -10.83 -37.54
CA SER A 408 -4.64 -11.84 -37.73
C SER A 408 -5.15 -13.28 -37.54
N ARG A 409 -6.14 -13.47 -36.64
CA ARG A 409 -6.71 -14.79 -36.35
C ARG A 409 -7.81 -15.19 -37.30
N LEU A 410 -8.69 -14.27 -37.67
CA LEU A 410 -9.90 -14.61 -38.44
C LEU A 410 -9.76 -14.40 -39.95
N SER A 411 -8.78 -13.63 -40.43
CA SER A 411 -8.63 -13.38 -41.89
C SER A 411 -8.45 -14.66 -42.72
N ARG A 412 -7.88 -15.73 -42.13
CA ARG A 412 -7.67 -17.04 -42.79
C ARG A 412 -8.49 -18.14 -42.13
N TYR A 413 -9.63 -17.79 -41.53
CA TYR A 413 -10.48 -18.75 -40.84
C TYR A 413 -10.94 -19.87 -41.78
N SER A 414 -10.60 -21.11 -41.43
CA SER A 414 -10.97 -22.33 -42.19
C SER A 414 -11.71 -23.35 -41.33
N LYS A 415 -11.39 -23.45 -40.04
CA LYS A 415 -12.08 -24.30 -39.07
C LYS A 415 -11.87 -23.77 -37.65
N MET A 416 -12.76 -24.13 -36.73
CA MET A 416 -12.59 -23.85 -35.30
C MET A 416 -11.66 -24.90 -34.66
N ASP A 417 -10.36 -24.80 -34.92
CA ASP A 417 -9.39 -25.65 -34.23
C ASP A 417 -9.13 -25.18 -32.78
N ALA A 418 -8.41 -26.01 -32.00
CA ALA A 418 -8.12 -25.70 -30.60
C ALA A 418 -7.35 -24.38 -30.44
N LYS A 419 -6.49 -24.01 -31.40
CA LYS A 419 -5.70 -22.78 -31.35
C LYS A 419 -6.58 -21.56 -31.58
N THR A 420 -7.40 -21.56 -32.64
CA THR A 420 -8.37 -20.50 -32.93
C THR A 420 -9.36 -20.33 -31.79
N LYS A 421 -9.85 -21.43 -31.21
CA LYS A 421 -10.74 -21.40 -30.05
C LYS A 421 -10.05 -20.72 -28.85
N ASN A 422 -8.83 -21.13 -28.51
CA ASN A 422 -8.10 -20.54 -27.39
C ASN A 422 -7.74 -19.07 -27.63
N ASP A 423 -7.36 -18.71 -28.85
CA ASP A 423 -7.07 -17.31 -29.22
C ASP A 423 -8.32 -16.43 -29.10
N LEU A 424 -9.48 -16.90 -29.56
CA LEU A 424 -10.75 -16.18 -29.41
C LEU A 424 -11.19 -16.07 -27.95
N VAL A 425 -11.04 -17.13 -27.16
CA VAL A 425 -11.26 -17.08 -25.71
C VAL A 425 -10.33 -16.09 -25.04
N SER A 426 -9.06 -16.01 -25.45
CA SER A 426 -8.09 -15.01 -24.96
C SER A 426 -8.44 -13.57 -25.34
N LEU A 427 -9.31 -13.39 -26.35
CA LEU A 427 -9.87 -12.10 -26.77
C LEU A 427 -11.21 -11.80 -26.08
N GLY A 428 -11.72 -12.70 -25.24
CA GLY A 428 -12.97 -12.52 -24.50
C GLY A 428 -14.20 -13.13 -25.17
N PHE A 429 -14.05 -14.02 -26.15
CA PHE A 429 -15.17 -14.73 -26.76
C PHE A 429 -15.49 -16.05 -26.05
N SER A 430 -16.74 -16.23 -25.68
CA SER A 430 -17.30 -17.51 -25.22
C SER A 430 -17.90 -18.26 -26.42
N ILE A 431 -17.34 -19.43 -26.73
CA ILE A 431 -17.71 -20.21 -27.93
C ILE A 431 -18.52 -21.45 -27.53
N SER A 432 -19.73 -21.56 -28.07
CA SER A 432 -20.62 -22.72 -27.95
C SER A 432 -20.95 -23.28 -29.33
N SER A 433 -21.21 -24.59 -29.41
CA SER A 433 -21.64 -25.24 -30.66
C SER A 433 -23.16 -25.20 -30.74
N ASP A 434 -23.69 -24.58 -31.79
CA ASP A 434 -25.12 -24.49 -32.06
C ASP A 434 -25.43 -25.01 -33.47
N GLY A 435 -25.80 -26.29 -33.55
CA GLY A 435 -26.13 -26.96 -34.82
C GLY A 435 -25.00 -26.86 -35.86
N LYS A 436 -25.29 -26.20 -37.00
CA LYS A 436 -24.36 -26.03 -38.14
C LYS A 436 -23.30 -24.93 -37.94
N HIS A 437 -23.43 -24.12 -36.89
CA HIS A 437 -22.55 -22.99 -36.62
C HIS A 437 -21.99 -23.05 -35.19
N TYR A 438 -20.97 -22.23 -34.92
CA TYR A 438 -20.58 -21.88 -33.56
C TYR A 438 -21.17 -20.52 -33.22
N LYS A 439 -21.76 -20.41 -32.03
CA LYS A 439 -22.16 -19.14 -31.43
C LYS A 439 -20.98 -18.63 -30.61
N ALA A 440 -20.50 -17.43 -30.93
CA ALA A 440 -19.53 -16.72 -30.10
C ALA A 440 -20.18 -15.49 -29.46
N VAL A 441 -20.04 -15.37 -28.15
CA VAL A 441 -20.54 -14.23 -27.38
C VAL A 441 -19.34 -13.46 -26.87
N PHE A 442 -19.28 -12.16 -27.16
CA PHE A 442 -18.19 -11.32 -26.66
C PHE A 442 -18.47 -10.88 -25.22
N MET A 443 -17.52 -11.13 -24.32
CA MET A 443 -17.55 -10.77 -22.89
C MET A 443 -18.82 -11.21 -22.15
N ASP A 444 -19.41 -12.32 -22.58
CA ASP A 444 -20.65 -12.90 -22.07
C ASP A 444 -21.85 -11.93 -22.10
N ASP A 445 -21.81 -10.93 -23.00
CA ASP A 445 -22.89 -9.97 -23.21
C ASP A 445 -23.67 -10.35 -24.46
N GLU A 446 -24.94 -10.74 -24.26
CA GLU A 446 -25.82 -11.25 -25.32
C GLU A 446 -26.13 -10.22 -26.42
N ARG A 447 -25.83 -8.93 -26.21
CA ARG A 447 -25.92 -7.91 -27.26
C ARG A 447 -24.88 -8.16 -28.37
N TYR A 448 -23.75 -8.80 -28.03
CA TYR A 448 -22.59 -8.98 -28.92
C TYR A 448 -22.39 -10.45 -29.33
N ILE A 449 -23.42 -11.01 -29.96
CA ILE A 449 -23.38 -12.37 -30.54
C ILE A 449 -22.88 -12.33 -31.99
N PHE A 450 -22.07 -13.33 -32.33
CA PHE A 450 -21.53 -13.61 -33.66
C PHE A 450 -21.65 -15.11 -34.01
N THR A 451 -21.75 -15.41 -35.31
CA THR A 451 -21.95 -16.76 -35.82
C THR A 451 -20.77 -17.18 -36.71
N PHE A 452 -20.12 -18.29 -36.38
CA PHE A 452 -18.96 -18.82 -37.11
C PHE A 452 -19.36 -20.13 -37.81
N PRO A 453 -19.13 -20.29 -39.12
CA PRO A 453 -19.45 -21.55 -39.81
C PRO A 453 -18.48 -22.68 -39.41
N LYS A 454 -18.99 -23.90 -39.26
CA LYS A 454 -18.15 -25.09 -39.02
C LYS A 454 -17.26 -25.44 -40.22
N SER A 455 -17.76 -25.14 -41.42
CA SER A 455 -17.08 -25.38 -42.69
C SER A 455 -17.34 -24.17 -43.62
N PRO A 456 -16.46 -23.16 -43.64
CA PRO A 456 -16.58 -22.03 -44.54
C PRO A 456 -16.39 -22.49 -45.99
N SER A 457 -17.32 -22.10 -46.87
CA SER A 457 -17.29 -22.46 -48.30
C SER A 457 -16.52 -21.45 -49.17
N ASP A 458 -16.23 -20.26 -48.64
CA ASP A 458 -15.54 -19.17 -49.35
C ASP A 458 -14.36 -18.62 -48.54
N HIS A 459 -13.24 -18.35 -49.21
CA HIS A 459 -12.07 -17.68 -48.65
C HIS A 459 -12.37 -16.28 -48.08
N ARG A 460 -13.42 -15.60 -48.56
CA ARG A 460 -13.82 -14.29 -48.04
C ARG A 460 -14.52 -14.36 -46.68
N THR A 461 -14.97 -15.55 -46.27
CA THR A 461 -15.73 -15.75 -45.03
C THR A 461 -15.00 -15.16 -43.82
N GLY A 462 -13.70 -15.43 -43.69
CA GLY A 462 -12.88 -14.90 -42.59
C GLY A 462 -12.79 -13.37 -42.59
N HIS A 463 -12.63 -12.74 -43.77
CA HIS A 463 -12.59 -11.28 -43.90
C HIS A 463 -13.94 -10.62 -43.56
N ASN A 464 -15.05 -11.26 -43.96
CA ASN A 464 -16.38 -10.77 -43.63
C ASN A 464 -16.62 -10.82 -42.11
N MET A 465 -16.20 -11.90 -41.44
CA MET A 465 -16.32 -12.03 -39.99
C MET A 465 -15.50 -10.98 -39.24
N VAL A 466 -14.29 -10.67 -39.70
CA VAL A 466 -13.48 -9.55 -39.16
C VAL A 466 -14.23 -8.23 -39.34
N SER A 467 -14.84 -8.00 -40.49
CA SER A 467 -15.61 -6.77 -40.75
C SER A 467 -16.82 -6.65 -39.84
N ASP A 468 -17.59 -7.73 -39.66
CA ASP A 468 -18.79 -7.75 -38.83
C ASP A 468 -18.47 -7.53 -37.35
N ILE A 469 -17.41 -8.18 -36.86
CA ILE A 469 -16.90 -7.97 -35.50
C ILE A 469 -16.47 -6.51 -35.33
N ASN A 470 -15.69 -5.99 -36.28
CA ASN A 470 -15.21 -4.62 -36.17
C ASN A 470 -16.34 -3.61 -36.16
N LYS A 471 -17.35 -3.74 -37.02
CA LYS A 471 -18.50 -2.82 -37.06
C LYS A 471 -19.37 -2.87 -35.81
N LYS A 472 -19.46 -4.04 -35.16
CA LYS A 472 -20.35 -4.26 -34.04
C LYS A 472 -19.69 -3.93 -32.70
N LEU A 473 -18.37 -4.00 -32.60
CA LEU A 473 -17.60 -3.77 -31.36
C LEU A 473 -16.79 -2.47 -31.36
N PHE A 474 -16.36 -1.94 -32.51
CA PHE A 474 -15.38 -0.85 -32.61
C PHE A 474 -15.68 0.15 -33.72
#